data_AF-X1N9C5-F1
#
_entry.id   AF-X1N9C5-F1
#
_cell.length_a   1.000
_cell.length_b   1.000
_cell.length_c   1.000
_cell.angle_alpha   90.00
_cell.angle_beta   90.00
_cell.angle_gamma   90.00
#
_symmetry.space_group_name_H-M   'P 1'
#
loop_
_entity.id
_entity.type
_entity.pdbx_description
1 polymer ?
#
loop_
_entity_poly.entity_id
_entity_poly.type
_entity_poly.pdbx_seq_one_letter_code
_entity_poly.pdbx_strand_id
1 'polypeptide(L)'
;MIELTKFDIKDIDGPSSEDTKRIIPKVFKTIRKAISTYKKEIEDLPESVQSAPQEFWAEVIVQAKKLGIDLIGFAPIDEDFMFESDHVGGIEVLYENAIVLGMEMDYEAIDTAPEPPAGIESLNIYAELGEATNKLTNFIQSKGYRAIGCHPLGG
;
A
#
# COMPACT_ATOMS: atom_id res chain seq x y z
N MET A 1 -0.73 14.00 12.43
CA MET A 1 -0.86 12.78 13.25
C MET A 1 -2.25 12.19 13.08
N ILE A 2 -2.43 11.21 12.19
CA ILE A 2 -3.56 10.28 12.29
C ILE A 2 -3.06 9.19 13.25
N GLU A 3 -3.52 9.25 14.50
CA GLU A 3 -3.24 8.19 15.46
C GLU A 3 -3.96 6.91 14.99
N LEU A 4 -3.20 5.95 14.46
CA LEU A 4 -3.69 4.60 14.13
C LEU A 4 -4.34 3.89 15.35
N THR A 5 -4.04 4.37 16.56
CA THR A 5 -4.66 3.97 17.84
C THR A 5 -6.07 4.51 18.06
N LYS A 6 -6.53 5.50 17.27
CA LYS A 6 -7.91 6.02 17.36
C LYS A 6 -8.93 5.22 16.56
N PHE A 7 -8.50 4.26 15.74
CA PHE A 7 -9.37 3.20 15.24
C PHE A 7 -9.55 2.14 16.33
N ASP A 8 -10.27 2.49 17.40
CA ASP A 8 -10.65 1.50 18.41
C ASP A 8 -11.83 0.69 17.85
N ILE A 9 -11.54 -0.53 17.41
CA ILE A 9 -12.52 -1.49 16.85
C ILE A 9 -13.69 -1.72 17.83
N LYS A 10 -13.46 -1.45 19.12
CA LYS A 10 -14.45 -1.57 20.20
C LYS A 10 -15.58 -0.55 20.11
N ASP A 11 -15.39 0.56 19.41
CA ASP A 11 -16.41 1.61 19.25
C ASP A 11 -17.28 1.42 18.00
N ILE A 12 -17.04 0.33 17.24
CA ILE A 12 -17.80 -0.01 16.04
C ILE A 12 -18.95 -0.94 16.43
N ASP A 13 -19.90 -0.40 17.18
CA ASP A 13 -21.20 -1.06 17.41
C ASP A 13 -22.19 -0.62 16.34
N GLY A 14 -22.71 -1.59 15.58
CA GLY A 14 -23.61 -1.37 14.45
C GLY A 14 -23.68 -2.56 13.49
N PRO A 15 -24.57 -2.52 12.49
CA PRO A 15 -24.78 -3.63 11.53
C PRO A 15 -23.51 -3.99 10.73
N SER A 16 -22.54 -3.09 10.63
CA SER A 16 -21.27 -3.24 9.90
C SER A 16 -20.09 -3.76 10.75
N SER A 17 -20.34 -4.12 12.01
CA SER A 17 -19.29 -4.45 12.98
C SER A 17 -18.54 -5.76 12.68
N GLU A 18 -19.20 -6.77 12.10
CA GLU A 18 -18.57 -8.06 11.77
C GLU A 18 -17.59 -7.95 10.60
N ASP A 19 -17.98 -7.27 9.52
CA ASP A 19 -17.10 -7.03 8.36
C ASP A 19 -15.86 -6.25 8.80
N THR A 20 -16.07 -5.20 9.60
CA THR A 20 -14.97 -4.37 10.07
C THR A 20 -13.98 -5.15 10.95
N LYS A 21 -14.48 -6.01 11.85
CA LYS A 21 -13.64 -6.91 12.67
C LYS A 21 -12.83 -7.90 11.82
N ARG A 22 -13.32 -8.28 10.64
CA ARG A 22 -12.60 -9.14 9.69
C ARG A 22 -11.54 -8.37 8.89
N ILE A 23 -11.82 -7.13 8.48
CA ILE A 23 -10.98 -6.36 7.57
C ILE A 23 -9.80 -5.70 8.30
N ILE A 24 -10.04 -5.07 9.44
CA ILE A 24 -9.03 -4.28 10.16
C ILE A 24 -7.74 -5.08 10.48
N PRO A 25 -7.80 -6.34 10.96
CA PRO A 25 -6.59 -7.12 11.19
C PRO A 25 -5.74 -7.30 9.93
N LYS A 26 -6.36 -7.38 8.74
CA LYS A 26 -5.63 -7.45 7.46
C LYS A 26 -4.91 -6.15 7.17
N VAL A 27 -5.59 -5.00 7.31
CA VAL A 27 -5.00 -3.66 7.15
C VAL A 27 -3.76 -3.49 8.04
N PHE A 28 -3.88 -3.82 9.33
CA PHE A 28 -2.72 -3.69 10.23
C PHE A 28 -1.58 -4.66 9.90
N LYS A 29 -1.90 -5.86 9.38
CA LYS A 29 -0.89 -6.81 8.92
C LYS A 29 -0.12 -6.27 7.71
N THR A 30 -0.81 -5.68 6.75
CA THR A 30 -0.20 -5.11 5.53
C THR A 30 0.62 -3.86 5.84
N ILE A 31 0.16 -2.99 6.74
CA ILE A 31 0.93 -1.84 7.25
C ILE A 31 2.23 -2.30 7.93
N ARG A 32 2.14 -3.24 8.88
CA ARG A 32 3.34 -3.75 9.59
C ARG A 32 4.37 -4.35 8.63
N LYS A 33 3.91 -5.01 7.57
CA LYS A 33 4.79 -5.56 6.53
C LYS A 33 5.49 -4.45 5.75
N ALA A 34 4.77 -3.41 5.31
CA ALA A 34 5.34 -2.24 4.64
C ALA A 34 6.42 -1.55 5.50
N ILE A 35 6.09 -1.25 6.76
CA ILE A 35 7.03 -0.69 7.75
C ILE A 35 8.27 -1.57 7.91
N SER A 36 8.07 -2.88 8.07
CA SER A 36 9.19 -3.82 8.25
C SER A 36 10.08 -3.89 7.01
N THR A 37 9.53 -3.74 5.81
CA THR A 37 10.33 -3.70 4.58
C THR A 37 11.13 -2.41 4.52
N TYR A 38 10.50 -1.25 4.74
CA TYR A 38 11.19 0.04 4.77
C TYR A 38 12.34 0.06 5.80
N LYS A 39 12.10 -0.41 7.03
CA LYS A 39 13.14 -0.48 8.08
C LYS A 39 14.35 -1.31 7.68
N LYS A 40 14.16 -2.37 6.90
CA LYS A 40 15.28 -3.18 6.39
C LYS A 40 16.02 -2.46 5.27
N GLU A 41 15.30 -1.72 4.43
CA GLU A 41 15.88 -0.98 3.32
C GLU A 41 16.73 0.22 3.77
N ILE A 42 16.40 0.85 4.90
CA ILE A 42 17.24 1.91 5.49
C ILE A 42 18.50 1.39 6.20
N GLU A 43 18.51 0.13 6.64
CA GLU A 43 19.67 -0.49 7.30
C GLU A 43 20.79 -0.84 6.29
N ASP A 44 20.42 -1.08 5.04
CA ASP A 44 21.31 -1.45 3.95
C ASP A 44 20.86 -0.66 2.71
N LEU A 45 21.50 0.47 2.41
CA LEU A 45 21.08 1.35 1.31
C LEU A 45 21.54 0.82 -0.05
N PRO A 46 20.83 1.11 -1.16
CA PRO A 46 21.24 0.68 -2.49
C PRO A 46 22.59 1.30 -2.87
N GLU A 47 23.61 0.46 -3.07
CA GLU A 47 24.96 0.93 -3.45
C GLU A 47 25.04 1.43 -4.90
N SER A 48 24.15 0.95 -5.78
CA SER A 48 24.15 1.35 -7.19
C SER A 48 22.77 1.21 -7.83
N VAL A 49 22.50 2.09 -8.80
CA VAL A 49 21.30 2.04 -9.64
C VAL A 49 21.57 1.12 -10.83
N GLN A 50 20.67 0.16 -11.05
CA GLN A 50 20.71 -0.73 -12.21
C GLN A 50 19.38 -0.66 -12.95
N SER A 51 19.44 -0.51 -14.27
CA SER A 51 18.25 -0.57 -15.11
C SER A 51 17.77 -2.02 -15.26
N ALA A 52 16.48 -2.23 -15.06
CA ALA A 52 15.84 -3.49 -15.37
C ALA A 52 15.50 -3.57 -16.87
N PRO A 53 15.55 -4.76 -17.49
CA PRO A 53 15.19 -4.95 -18.89
C PRO A 53 13.68 -4.76 -19.09
N GLN A 54 13.25 -4.45 -20.32
CA GLN A 54 11.84 -4.16 -20.62
C GLN A 54 10.91 -5.34 -20.26
N GLU A 55 11.39 -6.56 -20.44
CA GLU A 55 10.65 -7.79 -20.13
C GLU A 55 10.31 -7.90 -18.64
N PHE A 56 11.18 -7.40 -17.77
CA PHE A 56 10.91 -7.36 -16.33
C PHE A 56 9.71 -6.49 -16.02
N TRP A 57 9.60 -5.30 -16.62
CA TRP A 57 8.46 -4.41 -16.40
C TRP A 57 7.16 -5.00 -16.97
N ALA A 58 7.23 -5.73 -18.08
CA ALA A 58 6.09 -6.48 -18.59
C ALA A 58 5.62 -7.55 -17.59
N GLU A 59 6.55 -8.28 -16.96
CA GLU A 59 6.23 -9.23 -15.89
C GLU A 59 5.60 -8.56 -14.66
N VAL A 60 6.10 -7.39 -14.24
CA VAL A 60 5.54 -6.60 -13.13
C VAL A 60 4.10 -6.20 -13.42
N ILE A 61 3.80 -5.70 -14.62
CA ILE A 61 2.44 -5.33 -15.03
C ILE A 61 1.51 -6.55 -15.04
N VAL A 62 1.97 -7.68 -15.57
CA VAL A 62 1.19 -8.94 -15.56
C VAL A 62 0.93 -9.40 -14.12
N GLN A 63 1.92 -9.29 -13.25
CA GLN A 63 1.78 -9.69 -11.85
C GLN A 63 0.83 -8.74 -11.09
N ALA A 64 0.90 -7.44 -11.33
CA ALA A 64 -0.02 -6.47 -10.74
C ALA A 64 -1.48 -6.78 -11.10
N LYS A 65 -1.76 -7.04 -12.38
CA LYS A 65 -3.10 -7.44 -12.84
C LYS A 65 -3.60 -8.73 -12.17
N LYS A 66 -2.73 -9.74 -12.01
CA LYS A 66 -3.08 -10.99 -11.31
C LYS A 66 -3.39 -10.77 -9.82
N LEU A 67 -2.89 -9.69 -9.24
CA LEU A 67 -3.14 -9.30 -7.85
C LEU A 67 -4.39 -8.43 -7.69
N GLY A 68 -5.14 -8.15 -8.76
CA GLY A 68 -6.35 -7.32 -8.74
C GLY A 68 -6.07 -5.81 -8.84
N ILE A 69 -4.88 -5.40 -9.29
CA ILE A 69 -4.59 -3.99 -9.55
C ILE A 69 -5.09 -3.63 -10.95
N ASP A 70 -5.97 -2.64 -11.04
CA ASP A 70 -6.62 -2.20 -12.27
C ASP A 70 -5.76 -1.21 -13.06
N LEU A 71 -5.08 -0.31 -12.35
CA LEU A 71 -4.21 0.71 -12.94
C LEU A 71 -2.79 0.59 -12.40
N ILE A 72 -1.82 0.69 -13.30
CA ILE A 72 -0.40 0.74 -12.97
C ILE A 72 0.28 1.84 -13.80
N GLY A 73 1.04 2.69 -13.12
CA GLY A 73 1.83 3.77 -13.72
C GLY A 73 3.24 3.79 -13.16
N PHE A 74 4.14 4.46 -13.89
CA PHE A 74 5.54 4.62 -13.53
C PHE A 74 5.89 6.11 -13.61
N ALA A 75 6.52 6.64 -12.56
CA ALA A 75 6.88 8.04 -12.48
C ALA A 75 8.18 8.22 -11.68
N PRO A 76 8.97 9.27 -11.95
CA PRO A 76 10.01 9.68 -11.02
C PRO A 76 9.38 10.10 -9.68
N ILE A 77 10.11 9.94 -8.58
CA ILE A 77 9.70 10.48 -7.28
C ILE A 77 9.91 11.99 -7.30
N ASP A 78 8.91 12.71 -6.81
CA ASP A 78 8.97 14.14 -6.51
C ASP A 78 8.88 14.29 -4.99
N GLU A 79 9.99 14.74 -4.40
CA GLU A 79 10.16 14.84 -2.94
C GLU A 79 9.17 15.84 -2.31
N ASP A 80 8.64 16.78 -3.09
CA ASP A 80 7.60 17.73 -2.65
C ASP A 80 6.28 17.02 -2.27
N PHE A 81 6.07 15.77 -2.74
CA PHE A 81 4.93 14.93 -2.37
C PHE A 81 5.25 13.86 -1.33
N MET A 82 6.47 13.82 -0.79
CA MET A 82 6.84 12.90 0.28
C MET A 82 6.55 13.50 1.65
N PHE A 83 6.15 12.66 2.61
CA PHE A 83 6.06 13.11 3.99
C PHE A 83 7.46 13.37 4.55
N GLU A 84 7.65 14.49 5.24
CA GLU A 84 8.87 14.74 6.02
C GLU A 84 9.02 13.75 7.18
N SER A 85 7.89 13.33 7.76
CA SER A 85 7.82 12.34 8.83
C SER A 85 6.50 11.59 8.86
N ASP A 86 6.54 10.35 9.31
CA ASP A 86 5.37 9.51 9.54
C ASP A 86 5.48 8.74 10.88
N HIS A 87 4.76 7.63 10.98
CA HIS A 87 4.74 6.74 12.14
C HIS A 87 6.05 5.95 12.34
N VAL A 88 6.99 5.96 11.38
CA VAL A 88 8.32 5.37 11.51
C VAL A 88 9.43 6.39 11.80
N GLY A 89 9.13 7.68 11.79
CA GLY A 89 10.07 8.76 12.09
C GLY A 89 10.23 9.70 10.89
N GLY A 90 11.44 10.22 10.67
CA GLY A 90 11.76 10.90 9.41
C GLY A 90 11.76 9.92 8.24
N ILE A 91 11.28 10.35 7.07
CA ILE A 91 11.30 9.54 5.85
C ILE A 91 12.49 9.95 4.98
N GLU A 92 13.24 8.97 4.53
CA GLU A 92 14.37 9.12 3.61
C GLU A 92 13.93 8.76 2.19
N VAL A 93 14.46 9.49 1.21
CA VAL A 93 14.24 9.19 -0.22
C VAL A 93 15.20 8.08 -0.63
N LEU A 94 14.69 6.84 -0.71
CA LEU A 94 15.52 5.66 -0.99
C LEU A 94 15.66 5.33 -2.47
N TYR A 95 14.74 5.81 -3.30
CA TYR A 95 14.66 5.46 -4.72
C TYR A 95 14.26 6.66 -5.57
N GLU A 96 14.67 6.65 -6.84
CA GLU A 96 14.38 7.73 -7.79
C GLU A 96 13.02 7.56 -8.51
N ASN A 97 12.45 6.35 -8.48
CA ASN A 97 11.25 6.01 -9.26
C ASN A 97 10.18 5.36 -8.38
N ALA A 98 8.93 5.66 -8.69
CA ALA A 98 7.74 5.07 -8.08
C ALA A 98 6.93 4.27 -9.10
N ILE A 99 6.27 3.23 -8.58
CA ILE A 99 5.21 2.50 -9.28
C ILE A 99 3.89 2.89 -8.59
N VAL A 100 2.99 3.54 -9.33
CA VAL A 100 1.69 3.99 -8.81
C VAL A 100 0.64 2.94 -9.15
N LEU A 101 -0.14 2.53 -8.15
CA LEU A 101 -1.13 1.46 -8.27
C LEU A 101 -2.53 2.03 -8.00
N GLY A 102 -3.51 1.62 -8.79
CA GLY A 102 -4.93 1.92 -8.58
C GLY A 102 -5.75 0.64 -8.57
N MET A 103 -6.70 0.57 -7.64
CA MET A 103 -7.68 -0.51 -7.52
C MET A 103 -9.07 0.11 -7.48
N GLU A 104 -9.97 -0.40 -8.29
CA GLU A 104 -11.34 0.08 -8.41
C GLU A 104 -12.13 -0.27 -7.14
N MET A 105 -12.91 0.69 -6.66
CA MET A 105 -13.87 0.50 -5.58
C MET A 105 -15.20 0.03 -6.14
N ASP A 106 -16.00 -0.66 -5.33
CA ASP A 106 -17.42 -0.87 -5.60
C ASP A 106 -18.17 0.48 -5.64
N TYR A 107 -18.59 0.88 -6.85
CA TYR A 107 -19.33 2.11 -7.07
C TYR A 107 -20.65 2.15 -6.29
N GLU A 108 -21.41 1.05 -6.25
CA GLU A 108 -22.70 1.02 -5.57
C GLU A 108 -22.54 1.23 -4.07
N ALA A 109 -21.47 0.68 -3.48
CA ALA A 109 -21.14 0.90 -2.08
C ALA A 109 -20.70 2.36 -1.82
N ILE A 110 -19.78 2.89 -2.63
CA ILE A 110 -19.25 4.25 -2.45
C ILE A 110 -20.31 5.35 -2.69
N ASP A 111 -21.24 5.14 -3.62
CA ASP A 111 -22.34 6.09 -3.90
C ASP A 111 -23.30 6.25 -2.70
N THR A 112 -23.23 5.36 -1.71
CA THR A 112 -23.98 5.50 -0.44
C THR A 112 -23.36 6.48 0.56
N ALA A 113 -22.20 7.08 0.26
CA ALA A 113 -21.53 7.97 1.20
C ALA A 113 -22.46 9.11 1.71
N PRO A 114 -22.44 9.41 3.03
CA PRO A 114 -21.49 8.95 4.04
C PRO A 114 -21.93 7.69 4.83
N GLU A 115 -22.86 6.90 4.31
CA GLU A 115 -23.40 5.73 5.03
C GLU A 115 -22.37 4.60 5.21
N PRO A 116 -22.60 3.67 6.17
CA PRO A 116 -21.63 2.62 6.50
C PRO A 116 -21.06 1.78 5.33
N PRO A 117 -21.81 1.42 4.26
CA PRO A 117 -21.25 0.63 3.15
C PRO A 117 -20.05 1.30 2.47
N ALA A 118 -20.08 2.61 2.28
CA ALA A 118 -18.95 3.35 1.69
C ALA A 118 -17.68 3.28 2.57
N GLY A 119 -17.86 3.31 3.91
CA GLY A 119 -16.78 3.14 4.86
C GLY A 119 -16.19 1.73 4.87
N ILE A 120 -17.05 0.70 4.78
CA ILE A 120 -16.61 -0.70 4.66
C ILE A 120 -15.81 -0.90 3.37
N GLU A 121 -16.29 -0.33 2.26
CA GLU A 121 -15.59 -0.46 0.98
C GLU A 121 -14.22 0.22 0.98
N SER A 122 -14.12 1.42 1.58
CA SER A 122 -12.83 2.08 1.79
C SER A 122 -11.86 1.20 2.59
N LEU A 123 -12.35 0.53 3.65
CA LEU A 123 -11.54 -0.40 4.44
C LEU A 123 -11.14 -1.66 3.65
N ASN A 124 -12.03 -2.19 2.79
CA ASN A 124 -11.73 -3.31 1.91
C ASN A 124 -10.56 -2.95 0.99
N ILE A 125 -10.62 -1.81 0.30
CA ILE A 125 -9.52 -1.37 -0.57
C ILE A 125 -8.24 -1.17 0.21
N TYR A 126 -8.27 -0.57 1.41
CA TYR A 126 -7.06 -0.47 2.22
C TYR A 126 -6.44 -1.84 2.54
N ALA A 127 -7.25 -2.86 2.78
CA ALA A 127 -6.76 -4.21 3.04
C ALA A 127 -6.24 -4.88 1.76
N GLU A 128 -7.00 -4.83 0.67
CA GLU A 128 -6.73 -5.56 -0.57
C GLU A 128 -5.59 -4.94 -1.37
N LEU A 129 -5.64 -3.63 -1.60
CA LEU A 129 -4.55 -2.91 -2.25
C LEU A 129 -3.28 -2.94 -1.38
N GLY A 130 -3.41 -2.84 -0.06
CA GLY A 130 -2.28 -3.01 0.86
C GLY A 130 -1.64 -4.40 0.77
N GLU A 131 -2.44 -5.45 0.59
CA GLU A 131 -1.93 -6.81 0.39
C GLU A 131 -1.29 -6.98 -1.00
N ALA A 132 -1.94 -6.46 -2.05
CA ALA A 132 -1.45 -6.49 -3.42
C ALA A 132 -0.11 -5.76 -3.55
N THR A 133 0.03 -4.55 -3.00
CA THR A 133 1.29 -3.79 -2.98
C THR A 133 2.40 -4.60 -2.34
N ASN A 134 2.18 -5.14 -1.14
CA ASN A 134 3.18 -5.96 -0.45
C ASN A 134 3.59 -7.21 -1.27
N LYS A 135 2.64 -7.86 -1.93
CA LYS A 135 2.92 -9.02 -2.79
C LYS A 135 3.72 -8.61 -4.03
N LEU A 136 3.39 -7.48 -4.66
CA LEU A 136 4.12 -6.98 -5.81
C LEU A 136 5.55 -6.54 -5.42
N THR A 137 5.73 -5.89 -4.28
CA THR A 137 7.05 -5.57 -3.72
C THR A 137 7.87 -6.84 -3.51
N ASN A 138 7.32 -7.88 -2.87
CA ASN A 138 8.04 -9.15 -2.70
C ASN A 138 8.37 -9.81 -4.05
N PHE A 139 7.50 -9.70 -5.05
CA PHE A 139 7.76 -10.23 -6.40
C PHE A 139 8.97 -9.52 -7.04
N ILE A 140 9.00 -8.19 -7.02
CA ILE A 140 10.13 -7.37 -7.50
C ILE A 140 11.43 -7.77 -6.78
N GLN A 141 11.39 -7.87 -5.44
CA GLN A 141 12.51 -8.32 -4.61
C GLN A 141 13.00 -9.72 -4.96
N SER A 142 12.08 -10.67 -5.20
CA SER A 142 12.43 -12.04 -5.59
C SER A 142 13.10 -12.15 -6.96
N LYS A 143 13.00 -11.11 -7.79
CA LYS A 143 13.70 -10.98 -9.08
C LYS A 143 15.07 -10.31 -8.96
N GLY A 144 15.49 -9.94 -7.74
CA GLY A 144 16.78 -9.31 -7.46
C GLY A 144 16.77 -7.77 -7.51
N TYR A 145 15.59 -7.14 -7.63
CA TYR A 145 15.48 -5.68 -7.62
C TYR A 145 15.00 -5.18 -6.26
N ARG A 146 15.48 -4.01 -5.85
CA ARG A 146 15.05 -3.40 -4.59
C ARG A 146 13.74 -2.65 -4.79
N ALA A 147 12.89 -2.70 -3.76
CA ALA A 147 11.63 -1.97 -3.73
C ALA A 147 11.12 -1.90 -2.28
N ILE A 148 10.43 -0.81 -1.97
CA ILE A 148 9.56 -0.69 -0.79
C ILE A 148 8.10 -0.66 -1.25
N GLY A 149 7.21 -1.14 -0.37
CA GLY A 149 5.77 -1.01 -0.57
C GLY A 149 5.24 0.08 0.35
N CYS A 150 4.48 1.01 -0.22
CA CYS A 150 3.75 2.08 0.46
C CYS A 150 2.29 1.64 0.65
N HIS A 151 1.74 1.81 1.86
CA HIS A 151 0.41 1.30 2.15
C HIS A 151 -0.64 2.37 1.79
N PRO A 152 -1.75 2.02 1.10
CA PRO A 152 -2.72 3.03 0.65
C PRO A 152 -3.32 3.85 1.81
N LEU A 153 -3.39 3.26 3.01
CA LEU A 153 -3.68 4.00 4.24
C LEU A 153 -2.39 4.65 4.78
N GLY A 154 -2.28 5.97 4.61
CA GLY A 154 -1.23 6.79 5.21
C GLY A 154 -0.07 7.15 4.29
N GLY A 155 -0.03 6.59 3.06
CA GLY A 155 1.12 6.69 2.15
C GLY A 155 2.17 5.67 2.53
#